data_AF-A0A973F2T4-F1
#
_entry.id   AF-A0A973F2T4-F1
#
_cell.length_a   1.000
_cell.length_b   1.000
_cell.length_c   1.000
_cell.angle_alpha   90.00
_cell.angle_beta   90.00
_cell.angle_gamma   90.00
#
_symmetry.space_group_name_H-M   'P 1'
#
loop_
_entity.id
_entity.type
_entity.pdbx_description
1 polymer ?
#
loop_
_entity_poly.entity_id
_entity_poly.type
_entity_poly.pdbx_seq_one_letter_code
_entity_poly.pdbx_strand_id
1 'polypeptide(L)'
;MKAKSFEFTSVVFKPKDKKAIFRYRINFYDSKSINFTEELILPKVPNLDGVPNNLVNNILDDLHFALGLSYYKLYCPKKIILKNQISRDRASFWNTLYEKGLGEFFYKNKIDYRNIVSFPSTKSNDYTSVSLKRKNRSLVGIGGGKDSIVTLELLKRDKFNINGFVVETGKKYEEVESILKIAKLGSVRINRIIDKKLISNNFPESFNGHIPISSIYAFLGIFSAILYDYKYVVVSNEYSSNFGNIRYLGQEINHQWSKSQEFESLLRDYAHKYLTSDIIYFSLLRPFYEIRIAKLFAGYSKYYKAFSSCNSRFKVSKERTNKKWCGICPKCVFVYTMLTAFL
;
A
#
# COMPACT_ATOMS: atom_id res chain seq x y z
N MET A 1 13.89 -26.19 -1.83
CA MET A 1 14.75 -24.98 -1.80
C MET A 1 14.71 -24.36 -0.41
N LYS A 2 15.83 -24.39 0.32
CA LYS A 2 15.92 -23.86 1.69
C LYS A 2 16.45 -22.44 1.70
N ALA A 3 15.56 -21.46 1.87
CA ALA A 3 15.94 -20.05 1.90
C ALA A 3 16.82 -19.72 3.12
N LYS A 4 17.94 -19.04 2.84
CA LYS A 4 18.98 -18.63 3.80
C LYS A 4 18.77 -17.20 4.29
N SER A 5 18.51 -16.27 3.39
CA SER A 5 18.32 -14.85 3.74
C SER A 5 17.55 -14.08 2.68
N PHE A 6 16.87 -13.00 3.09
CA PHE A 6 16.32 -11.98 2.20
C PHE A 6 17.15 -10.70 2.31
N GLU A 7 17.61 -10.18 1.18
CA GLU A 7 18.52 -9.05 1.10
C GLU A 7 17.88 -7.90 0.31
N PHE A 8 17.84 -6.73 0.95
CA PHE A 8 17.50 -5.45 0.33
C PHE A 8 18.78 -4.87 -0.27
N THR A 9 19.01 -5.11 -1.57
CA THR A 9 20.34 -4.92 -2.18
C THR A 9 20.65 -3.47 -2.56
N SER A 10 19.75 -2.82 -3.32
CA SER A 10 19.96 -1.43 -3.75
C SER A 10 18.68 -0.71 -4.10
N VAL A 11 18.72 0.60 -3.90
CA VAL A 11 17.75 1.57 -4.43
C VAL A 11 18.49 2.53 -5.36
N VAL A 12 17.90 2.80 -6.51
CA VAL A 12 18.43 3.79 -7.47
C VAL A 12 17.30 4.75 -7.85
N PHE A 13 17.45 6.02 -7.50
CA PHE A 13 16.49 7.07 -7.85
C PHE A 13 17.03 7.93 -8.99
N LYS A 14 16.28 7.97 -10.10
CA LYS A 14 16.57 8.73 -11.31
C LYS A 14 15.42 9.70 -11.57
N PRO A 15 15.37 10.86 -10.89
CA PRO A 15 14.24 11.78 -10.96
C PRO A 15 14.03 12.35 -12.37
N LYS A 16 15.10 12.64 -13.11
CA LYS A 16 15.04 13.11 -14.51
C LYS A 16 14.39 12.07 -15.44
N ASP A 17 14.65 10.79 -15.18
CA ASP A 17 14.06 9.68 -15.94
C ASP A 17 12.66 9.30 -15.43
N LYS A 18 12.16 9.97 -14.38
CA LYS A 18 10.91 9.64 -13.69
C LYS A 18 10.90 8.21 -13.13
N LYS A 19 12.04 7.71 -12.65
CA LYS A 19 12.19 6.31 -12.22
C LYS A 19 12.79 6.17 -10.83
N ALA A 20 12.29 5.19 -10.07
CA ALA A 20 12.95 4.63 -8.91
C ALA A 20 13.02 3.10 -9.06
N ILE A 21 14.19 2.50 -8.81
CA ILE A 21 14.47 1.08 -9.04
C ILE A 21 14.88 0.45 -7.72
N PHE A 22 14.21 -0.63 -7.35
CA PHE A 22 14.40 -1.35 -6.08
C PHE A 22 14.82 -2.78 -6.39
N ARG A 23 15.91 -3.24 -5.78
CA ARG A 23 16.45 -4.58 -6.02
C ARG A 23 16.47 -5.42 -4.75
N TYR A 24 16.20 -6.70 -4.93
CA TYR A 24 16.13 -7.68 -3.84
C TYR A 24 16.86 -8.95 -4.24
N ARG A 25 17.30 -9.70 -3.24
CA ARG A 25 17.88 -11.02 -3.44
C ARG A 25 17.40 -12.00 -2.38
N ILE A 26 17.04 -13.21 -2.80
CA ILE A 26 16.84 -14.35 -1.90
C ILE A 26 18.03 -15.28 -2.08
N ASN A 27 18.78 -15.50 -1.00
CA ASN A 27 19.88 -16.46 -0.97
C ASN A 27 19.36 -17.79 -0.44
N PHE A 28 19.87 -18.90 -0.96
CA PHE A 28 19.51 -20.27 -0.55
C PHE A 28 20.75 -21.02 -0.07
N TYR A 29 20.54 -22.08 0.72
CA TYR A 29 21.63 -22.96 1.14
C TYR A 29 22.00 -24.00 0.06
N ASP A 30 20.99 -24.44 -0.67
CA ASP A 30 20.97 -25.62 -1.54
C ASP A 30 20.78 -25.26 -3.02
N SER A 31 20.74 -23.97 -3.37
CA SER A 31 20.51 -23.52 -4.74
C SER A 31 21.06 -22.11 -5.00
N LYS A 32 21.10 -21.71 -6.27
CA LYS A 32 21.50 -20.35 -6.66
C LYS A 32 20.54 -19.29 -6.10
N SER A 33 21.08 -18.12 -5.78
CA SER A 33 20.29 -16.96 -5.35
C SER A 33 19.37 -16.45 -6.47
N ILE A 34 18.19 -15.96 -6.09
CA ILE A 34 17.24 -15.33 -7.01
C ILE A 34 17.29 -13.83 -6.80
N ASN A 35 17.47 -13.07 -7.89
CA ASN A 35 17.46 -11.61 -7.88
C ASN A 35 16.16 -11.06 -8.46
N PHE A 36 15.64 -10.01 -7.86
CA PHE A 36 14.41 -9.33 -8.26
C PHE A 36 14.65 -7.83 -8.47
N THR A 37 13.91 -7.23 -9.40
CA THR A 37 13.87 -5.79 -9.63
C THR A 37 12.44 -5.30 -9.75
N GLU A 38 12.07 -4.32 -8.92
CA GLU A 38 10.82 -3.57 -9.04
C GLU A 38 11.12 -2.13 -9.46
N GLU A 39 10.33 -1.60 -10.40
CA GLU A 39 10.45 -0.18 -10.81
C GLU A 39 9.17 0.59 -10.44
N LEU A 40 9.36 1.84 -10.01
CA LEU A 40 8.31 2.84 -9.93
C LEU A 40 8.52 3.86 -11.04
N ILE A 41 7.47 4.11 -11.82
CA ILE A 41 7.43 5.17 -12.82
C ILE A 41 6.59 6.33 -12.26
N LEU A 42 7.22 7.50 -12.21
CA LEU A 42 6.65 8.74 -11.75
C LEU A 42 5.85 9.44 -12.86
N PRO A 43 4.79 10.21 -12.52
CA PRO A 43 3.94 10.86 -13.52
C PRO A 43 4.65 12.01 -14.24
N LYS A 44 5.58 12.68 -13.55
CA LYS A 44 6.39 13.78 -14.07
C LYS A 44 7.70 13.89 -13.30
N VAL A 45 8.67 14.60 -13.87
CA VAL A 45 9.93 14.92 -13.19
C VAL A 45 9.58 15.68 -11.91
N PRO A 46 9.97 15.18 -10.72
CA PRO A 46 9.71 15.87 -9.48
C PRO A 46 10.58 17.12 -9.36
N ASN A 47 10.05 18.18 -8.76
CA ASN A 47 10.87 19.30 -8.33
C ASN A 47 11.40 18.97 -6.93
N LEU A 48 12.71 18.84 -6.79
CA LEU A 48 13.39 18.54 -5.53
C LEU A 48 13.98 19.79 -4.87
N ASP A 49 13.78 20.97 -5.45
CA ASP A 49 14.24 22.23 -4.86
C ASP A 49 13.62 22.40 -3.47
N GLY A 50 14.48 22.62 -2.47
CA GLY A 50 14.06 22.73 -1.06
C GLY A 50 13.58 21.42 -0.43
N VAL A 51 13.70 20.27 -1.11
CA VAL A 51 13.45 18.95 -0.52
C VAL A 51 14.76 18.38 0.03
N PRO A 52 14.88 18.17 1.35
CA PRO A 52 16.10 17.63 1.95
C PRO A 52 16.47 16.26 1.37
N ASN A 53 17.73 16.09 0.94
CA ASN A 53 18.21 14.85 0.34
C ASN A 53 18.06 13.64 1.28
N ASN A 54 18.28 13.84 2.59
CA ASN A 54 18.06 12.80 3.59
C ASN A 54 16.61 12.34 3.66
N LEU A 55 15.63 13.25 3.56
CA LEU A 55 14.22 12.90 3.51
C LEU A 55 13.88 12.05 2.28
N VAL A 56 14.42 12.42 1.10
CA VAL A 56 14.25 11.63 -0.13
C VAL A 56 14.85 10.23 0.02
N ASN A 57 16.06 10.12 0.59
CA ASN A 57 16.70 8.83 0.84
C ASN A 57 15.91 7.98 1.84
N ASN A 58 15.39 8.59 2.92
CA ASN A 58 14.63 7.86 3.94
C ASN A 58 13.35 7.26 3.39
N ILE A 59 12.55 8.04 2.66
CA ILE A 59 11.31 7.52 2.06
C ILE A 59 11.60 6.47 0.98
N LEU A 60 12.74 6.56 0.29
CA LEU A 60 13.16 5.54 -0.67
C LEU A 60 13.59 4.24 0.03
N ASP A 61 14.31 4.31 1.15
CA ASP A 61 14.61 3.13 1.97
C ASP A 61 13.32 2.50 2.54
N ASP A 62 12.38 3.32 3.00
CA ASP A 62 11.08 2.84 3.47
C ASP A 62 10.24 2.18 2.37
N LEU A 63 10.27 2.75 1.16
CA LEU A 63 9.66 2.12 0.00
C LEU A 63 10.35 0.80 -0.36
N HIS A 64 11.67 0.70 -0.21
CA HIS A 64 12.40 -0.55 -0.40
C HIS A 64 11.86 -1.64 0.53
N PHE A 65 11.66 -1.29 1.81
CA PHE A 65 11.08 -2.21 2.81
C PHE A 65 9.62 -2.54 2.53
N ALA A 66 8.78 -1.57 2.18
CA ALA A 66 7.36 -1.80 1.89
C ALA A 66 7.16 -2.67 0.63
N LEU A 67 7.85 -2.36 -0.46
CA LEU A 67 7.74 -3.10 -1.72
C LEU A 67 8.32 -4.52 -1.57
N GLY A 68 9.36 -4.67 -0.76
CA GLY A 68 10.02 -5.93 -0.43
C GLY A 68 9.10 -7.03 0.11
N LEU A 69 7.97 -6.67 0.74
CA LEU A 69 6.94 -7.62 1.20
C LEU A 69 6.53 -8.61 0.10
N SER A 70 6.41 -8.12 -1.14
CA SER A 70 5.98 -8.92 -2.30
C SER A 70 6.96 -10.05 -2.62
N TYR A 71 8.24 -9.86 -2.30
CA TYR A 71 9.35 -10.76 -2.59
C TYR A 71 9.73 -11.62 -1.38
N TYR A 72 9.77 -11.00 -0.19
CA TYR A 72 10.04 -11.68 1.08
C TYR A 72 9.10 -12.87 1.31
N LYS A 73 7.81 -12.68 1.03
CA LYS A 73 6.76 -13.69 1.27
C LYS A 73 7.03 -15.02 0.54
N LEU A 74 7.78 -15.01 -0.56
CA LEU A 74 7.98 -16.20 -1.39
C LEU A 74 8.57 -17.36 -0.58
N TYR A 75 9.47 -17.06 0.36
CA TYR A 75 10.13 -18.10 1.17
C TYR A 75 10.31 -17.74 2.65
N CYS A 76 9.96 -16.51 3.07
CA CYS A 76 9.98 -16.06 4.47
C CYS A 76 11.28 -16.41 5.24
N PRO A 77 12.49 -16.14 4.69
CA PRO A 77 13.72 -16.47 5.40
C PRO A 77 13.85 -15.63 6.68
N LYS A 78 14.34 -16.25 7.75
CA LYS A 78 14.52 -15.58 9.05
C LYS A 78 15.56 -14.46 9.02
N LYS A 79 16.63 -14.64 8.24
CA LYS A 79 17.72 -13.65 8.15
C LYS A 79 17.37 -12.57 7.12
N ILE A 80 17.19 -11.34 7.60
CA ILE A 80 17.09 -10.15 6.75
C ILE A 80 18.45 -9.44 6.69
N ILE A 81 18.85 -8.99 5.51
CA ILE A 81 20.08 -8.24 5.26
C ILE A 81 19.70 -6.88 4.67
N LEU A 82 20.17 -5.82 5.32
CA LEU A 82 20.01 -4.44 4.87
C LEU A 82 21.37 -3.89 4.46
N LYS A 83 21.40 -3.04 3.44
CA LYS A 83 22.62 -2.28 3.07
C LYS A 83 23.01 -1.29 4.18
N ASN A 84 22.02 -0.58 4.72
CA ASN A 84 22.17 0.37 5.80
C ASN A 84 21.47 -0.18 7.04
N GLN A 85 22.12 -0.14 8.19
CA GLN A 85 21.47 -0.50 9.45
C GLN A 85 20.49 0.61 9.87
N ILE A 86 19.42 0.21 10.54
CA ILE A 86 18.36 1.11 11.01
C ILE A 86 18.31 1.09 12.54
N SER A 87 17.70 2.12 13.15
CA SER A 87 17.48 2.11 14.60
C SER A 87 16.58 0.96 15.03
N ARG A 88 16.67 0.59 16.32
CA ARG A 88 15.78 -0.40 16.95
C ARG A 88 14.30 -0.06 16.78
N ASP A 89 13.95 1.20 16.95
CA ASP A 89 12.57 1.68 16.84
C ASP A 89 12.06 1.55 15.40
N ARG A 90 12.88 1.91 14.40
CA ARG A 90 12.54 1.74 12.98
C ARG A 90 12.39 0.26 12.62
N ALA A 91 13.29 -0.60 13.12
CA ALA A 91 13.17 -2.04 12.95
C ALA A 91 11.91 -2.61 13.64
N SER A 92 11.54 -2.11 14.82
CA SER A 92 10.33 -2.51 15.53
C SER A 92 9.06 -2.23 14.72
N PHE A 93 9.00 -1.05 14.08
CA PHE A 93 7.91 -0.73 13.15
C PHE A 93 7.83 -1.72 11.99
N TRP A 94 8.96 -2.00 11.33
CA TRP A 94 8.99 -2.92 10.17
C TRP A 94 8.71 -4.38 10.56
N ASN A 95 9.19 -4.83 11.72
CA ASN A 95 8.84 -6.12 12.30
C ASN A 95 7.32 -6.22 12.49
N THR A 96 6.72 -5.23 13.16
CA THR A 96 5.26 -5.18 13.39
C THR A 96 4.48 -5.19 12.08
N LEU A 97 4.90 -4.38 11.10
CA LEU A 97 4.24 -4.28 9.80
C LEU A 97 4.27 -5.61 9.05
N TYR A 98 5.43 -6.28 9.01
CA TYR A 98 5.58 -7.56 8.35
C TYR A 98 4.82 -8.67 9.09
N GLU A 99 4.92 -8.74 10.41
CA GLU A 99 4.24 -9.76 11.22
C GLU A 99 2.71 -9.65 11.12
N LYS A 100 2.15 -8.47 11.43
CA LYS A 100 0.70 -8.26 11.41
C LYS A 100 0.15 -8.17 9.99
N GLY A 101 0.87 -7.50 9.10
CA GLY A 101 0.46 -7.33 7.71
C GLY A 101 0.47 -8.63 6.89
N LEU A 102 1.35 -9.58 7.21
CA LEU A 102 1.37 -10.92 6.63
C LEU A 102 0.62 -11.96 7.47
N GLY A 103 -0.11 -11.55 8.52
CA GLY A 103 -0.80 -12.48 9.44
C GLY A 103 -1.72 -13.48 8.74
N GLU A 104 -2.58 -13.02 7.81
CA GLU A 104 -3.45 -13.91 7.03
C GLU A 104 -2.64 -14.85 6.13
N PHE A 105 -1.54 -14.34 5.56
CA PHE A 105 -0.63 -15.14 4.75
C PHE A 105 0.04 -16.24 5.57
N PHE A 106 0.51 -15.94 6.79
CA PHE A 106 1.10 -16.94 7.69
C PHE A 106 0.08 -17.99 8.11
N TYR A 107 -1.14 -17.57 8.47
CA TYR A 107 -2.25 -18.48 8.78
C TYR A 107 -2.54 -19.43 7.62
N LYS A 108 -2.75 -18.89 6.40
CA LYS A 108 -3.10 -19.69 5.21
C LYS A 108 -2.00 -20.69 4.82
N ASN A 109 -0.74 -20.34 5.04
CA ASN A 109 0.39 -21.21 4.73
C ASN A 109 0.85 -22.06 5.94
N LYS A 110 0.13 -21.99 7.08
CA LYS A 110 0.47 -22.71 8.32
C LYS A 110 1.91 -22.45 8.79
N ILE A 111 2.38 -21.22 8.61
CA ILE A 111 3.73 -20.79 9.00
C ILE A 111 3.69 -20.38 10.48
N ASP A 112 4.61 -20.90 11.29
CA ASP A 112 4.85 -20.37 12.63
C ASP A 112 5.66 -19.08 12.53
N TYR A 113 4.99 -17.93 12.54
CA TYR A 113 5.60 -16.64 12.29
C TYR A 113 6.35 -16.05 13.49
N ARG A 114 6.27 -16.70 14.67
CA ARG A 114 6.93 -16.21 15.88
C ARG A 114 8.44 -16.16 15.66
N ASN A 115 9.03 -14.98 15.83
CA ASN A 115 10.46 -14.73 15.61
C ASN A 115 10.97 -15.03 14.17
N ILE A 116 10.09 -15.03 13.17
CA ILE A 116 10.50 -15.17 11.76
C ILE A 116 10.99 -13.82 11.20
N VAL A 117 10.26 -12.75 11.49
CA VAL A 117 10.59 -11.42 10.98
C VAL A 117 11.51 -10.73 11.96
N SER A 118 12.74 -10.44 11.54
CA SER A 118 13.71 -9.73 12.37
C SER A 118 14.57 -8.82 11.51
N PHE A 119 14.14 -7.57 11.35
CA PHE A 119 14.94 -6.52 10.73
C PHE A 119 16.19 -6.24 11.58
N PRO A 120 17.41 -6.29 11.00
CA PRO A 120 18.63 -6.01 11.74
C PRO A 120 18.68 -4.54 12.14
N SER A 121 19.09 -4.27 13.37
CA SER A 121 19.16 -2.91 13.92
C SER A 121 20.41 -2.66 14.75
N THR A 122 20.74 -1.39 14.92
CA THR A 122 21.85 -0.89 15.76
C THR A 122 21.35 0.00 16.89
N LYS A 123 22.24 0.23 17.87
CA LYS A 123 22.06 1.25 18.91
C LYS A 123 22.24 2.69 18.39
N SER A 124 22.62 2.89 17.13
CA SER A 124 22.84 4.23 16.57
C SER A 124 21.53 4.99 16.44
N ASN A 125 21.61 6.31 16.60
CA ASN A 125 20.51 7.19 16.24
C ASN A 125 20.34 7.13 14.71
N ASP A 126 19.12 6.83 14.30
CA ASP A 126 18.70 6.92 12.91
C ASP A 126 18.30 8.37 12.60
N TYR A 127 17.98 8.65 11.34
CA TYR A 127 17.63 9.99 10.89
C TYR A 127 16.46 10.58 11.67
N THR A 128 16.60 11.84 12.07
CA THR A 128 15.53 12.63 12.67
C THR A 128 14.65 13.26 11.58
N SER A 129 13.36 13.39 11.90
CA SER A 129 12.36 14.11 11.10
C SER A 129 12.87 15.44 10.56
N VAL A 130 12.47 15.78 9.34
CA VAL A 130 12.80 17.06 8.72
C VAL A 130 11.53 17.85 8.44
N SER A 131 11.54 19.15 8.75
CA SER A 131 10.44 20.02 8.34
C SER A 131 10.43 20.18 6.83
N LEU A 132 9.25 20.06 6.26
CA LEU A 132 9.01 20.17 4.84
C LEU A 132 7.64 20.81 4.64
N LYS A 133 7.55 22.13 4.73
CA LYS A 133 6.27 22.84 4.57
C LYS A 133 5.67 22.56 3.18
N ARG A 134 4.40 22.17 3.17
CA ARG A 134 3.64 21.82 1.97
C ARG A 134 2.42 22.70 1.81
N LYS A 135 1.97 22.89 0.56
CA LYS A 135 0.68 23.53 0.30
C LYS A 135 -0.46 22.70 0.88
N ASN A 136 -1.51 23.37 1.38
CA ASN A 136 -2.74 22.76 1.89
C ASN A 136 -3.54 22.10 0.75
N ARG A 137 -3.04 20.97 0.26
CA ARG A 137 -3.59 20.17 -0.84
C ARG A 137 -3.57 18.70 -0.43
N SER A 138 -4.57 17.96 -0.90
CA SER A 138 -4.73 16.55 -0.52
C SER A 138 -4.63 15.61 -1.71
N LEU A 139 -3.86 14.54 -1.54
CA LEU A 139 -3.88 13.35 -2.38
C LEU A 139 -4.94 12.39 -1.84
N VAL A 140 -6.00 12.13 -2.61
CA VAL A 140 -7.08 11.23 -2.23
C VAL A 140 -6.91 9.89 -2.93
N GLY A 141 -6.73 8.80 -2.21
CA GLY A 141 -6.56 7.46 -2.79
C GLY A 141 -7.81 7.02 -3.57
N ILE A 142 -7.66 6.80 -4.89
CA ILE A 142 -8.76 6.36 -5.76
C ILE A 142 -8.54 4.91 -6.20
N GLY A 143 -9.35 4.01 -5.65
CA GLY A 143 -9.23 2.56 -5.88
C GLY A 143 -10.30 1.95 -6.80
N GLY A 144 -11.25 2.74 -7.31
CA GLY A 144 -12.34 2.24 -8.16
C GLY A 144 -13.62 1.82 -7.41
N GLY A 145 -13.57 1.80 -6.07
CA GLY A 145 -14.69 1.42 -5.22
C GLY A 145 -15.49 2.59 -4.66
N LYS A 146 -16.63 2.27 -4.03
CA LYS A 146 -17.57 3.25 -3.44
C LYS A 146 -16.93 4.15 -2.38
N ASP A 147 -16.00 3.61 -1.58
CA ASP A 147 -15.43 4.32 -0.42
C ASP A 147 -14.60 5.52 -0.87
N SER A 148 -13.78 5.32 -1.91
CA SER A 148 -12.99 6.40 -2.51
C SER A 148 -13.88 7.48 -3.12
N ILE A 149 -15.06 7.13 -3.63
CA ILE A 149 -16.03 8.08 -4.17
C ILE A 149 -16.66 8.91 -3.04
N VAL A 150 -17.06 8.27 -1.94
CA VAL A 150 -17.61 8.99 -0.77
C VAL A 150 -16.58 9.94 -0.19
N THR A 151 -15.32 9.50 -0.03
CA THR A 151 -14.23 10.35 0.45
C THR A 151 -14.02 11.56 -0.47
N LEU A 152 -13.97 11.30 -1.78
CA LEU A 152 -13.80 12.32 -2.80
C LEU A 152 -14.93 13.37 -2.76
N GLU A 153 -16.18 12.93 -2.75
CA GLU A 153 -17.33 13.84 -2.81
C GLU A 153 -17.52 14.61 -1.50
N LEU A 154 -17.20 14.03 -0.34
CA LEU A 154 -17.17 14.76 0.95
C LEU A 154 -16.15 15.90 0.92
N LEU A 155 -14.92 15.63 0.46
CA LEU A 155 -13.88 16.66 0.36
C LEU A 155 -14.22 17.75 -0.67
N LYS A 156 -14.85 17.38 -1.79
CA LYS A 156 -15.31 18.34 -2.79
C LYS A 156 -16.44 19.22 -2.29
N ARG A 157 -17.41 18.65 -1.57
CA ARG A 157 -18.52 19.40 -0.96
C ARG A 157 -17.98 20.51 -0.07
N ASP A 158 -16.94 20.19 0.70
CA ASP A 158 -16.32 21.12 1.65
C ASP A 158 -15.18 21.95 0.99
N LYS A 159 -15.09 21.93 -0.34
CA LYS A 159 -14.19 22.76 -1.18
C LYS A 159 -12.69 22.60 -0.90
N PHE A 160 -12.25 21.43 -0.44
CA PHE A 160 -10.83 21.15 -0.29
C PHE A 160 -10.11 21.07 -1.64
N ASN A 161 -8.87 21.56 -1.71
CA ASN A 161 -8.01 21.41 -2.89
C ASN A 161 -7.45 19.99 -2.94
N ILE A 162 -8.00 19.19 -3.85
CA ILE A 162 -7.71 17.76 -3.92
C ILE A 162 -7.25 17.32 -5.30
N ASN A 163 -6.44 16.27 -5.33
CA ASN A 163 -6.10 15.49 -6.53
C ASN A 163 -6.22 14.00 -6.21
N GLY A 164 -6.55 13.20 -7.23
CA GLY A 164 -6.56 11.75 -7.08
C GLY A 164 -5.15 11.21 -6.92
N PHE A 165 -4.96 10.24 -6.04
CA PHE A 165 -3.76 9.42 -5.94
C PHE A 165 -4.08 8.01 -6.42
N VAL A 166 -3.37 7.58 -7.45
CA VAL A 166 -3.60 6.29 -8.11
C VAL A 166 -2.29 5.53 -8.17
N VAL A 167 -2.34 4.26 -7.76
CA VAL A 167 -1.23 3.32 -7.95
C VAL A 167 -1.65 2.29 -8.99
N GLU A 168 -0.95 2.27 -10.10
CA GLU A 168 -1.15 1.29 -11.17
C GLU A 168 -0.15 0.15 -11.01
N THR A 169 -0.53 -1.06 -11.36
CA THR A 169 0.37 -2.22 -11.30
C THR A 169 0.09 -3.08 -12.52
N GLY A 170 0.95 -2.96 -13.53
CA GLY A 170 0.86 -3.69 -14.81
C GLY A 170 -0.25 -3.24 -15.77
N LYS A 171 -1.41 -2.75 -15.30
CA LYS A 171 -2.52 -2.27 -16.15
C LYS A 171 -3.27 -1.10 -15.52
N LYS A 172 -3.90 -0.27 -16.37
CA LYS A 172 -4.85 0.78 -15.97
C LYS A 172 -6.18 0.18 -15.53
N TYR A 173 -6.88 0.87 -14.62
CA TYR A 173 -8.20 0.48 -14.14
C TYR A 173 -9.25 1.44 -14.71
N GLU A 174 -10.12 0.95 -15.60
CA GLU A 174 -11.17 1.74 -16.26
C GLU A 174 -12.13 2.39 -15.25
N GLU A 175 -12.37 1.72 -14.12
CA GLU A 175 -13.20 2.23 -13.03
C GLU A 175 -12.59 3.50 -12.42
N VAL A 176 -11.27 3.53 -12.24
CA VAL A 176 -10.54 4.70 -11.73
C VAL A 176 -10.62 5.86 -12.72
N GLU A 177 -10.41 5.60 -14.02
CA GLU A 177 -10.55 6.64 -15.07
C GLU A 177 -11.96 7.24 -15.09
N SER A 178 -12.97 6.37 -15.05
CA SER A 178 -14.37 6.78 -15.08
C SER A 178 -14.70 7.68 -13.89
N ILE A 179 -14.24 7.30 -12.68
CA ILE A 179 -14.45 8.08 -11.47
C ILE A 179 -13.75 9.45 -11.57
N LEU A 180 -12.48 9.50 -11.99
CA LEU A 180 -11.73 10.74 -12.13
C LEU A 180 -12.37 11.69 -13.15
N LYS A 181 -12.86 11.15 -14.29
CA LYS A 181 -13.56 11.91 -15.32
C LYS A 181 -14.87 12.49 -14.79
N ILE A 182 -15.72 11.67 -14.17
CA ILE A 182 -16.99 12.13 -13.59
C ILE A 182 -16.74 13.16 -12.48
N ALA A 183 -15.70 12.96 -11.67
CA ALA A 183 -15.32 13.89 -10.62
C ALA A 183 -14.66 15.18 -11.13
N LYS A 184 -14.26 15.23 -12.41
CA LYS A 184 -13.45 16.31 -13.02
C LYS A 184 -12.16 16.56 -12.24
N LEU A 185 -11.43 15.50 -11.90
CA LEU A 185 -10.29 15.55 -10.99
C LEU A 185 -8.97 15.15 -11.67
N GLY A 186 -7.95 16.00 -11.55
CA GLY A 186 -6.57 15.64 -11.92
C GLY A 186 -5.99 14.59 -10.96
N SER A 187 -4.96 13.84 -11.38
CA SER A 187 -4.37 12.76 -10.57
C SER A 187 -2.85 12.73 -10.59
N VAL A 188 -2.27 12.27 -9.49
CA VAL A 188 -0.88 11.84 -9.36
C VAL A 188 -0.87 10.31 -9.45
N ARG A 189 -0.14 9.78 -10.42
CA ARG A 189 -0.16 8.35 -10.77
C ARG A 189 1.22 7.75 -10.64
N ILE A 190 1.36 6.77 -9.76
CA ILE A 190 2.59 5.96 -9.68
C ILE A 190 2.32 4.63 -10.35
N ASN A 191 3.09 4.32 -11.40
CA ASN A 191 3.01 3.00 -12.05
C ASN A 191 4.08 2.08 -11.49
N ARG A 192 3.67 0.94 -10.93
CA ARG A 192 4.53 -0.11 -10.41
C ARG A 192 4.76 -1.17 -11.47
N ILE A 193 6.02 -1.44 -11.75
CA ILE A 193 6.46 -2.54 -12.61
C ILE A 193 7.08 -3.60 -11.71
N ILE A 194 6.27 -4.59 -11.34
CA ILE A 194 6.70 -5.74 -10.56
C ILE A 194 7.57 -6.65 -11.43
N ASP A 195 8.65 -7.20 -10.85
CA ASP A 195 9.49 -8.21 -11.51
C ASP A 195 8.64 -9.33 -12.15
N LYS A 196 8.87 -9.59 -13.45
CA LYS A 196 8.13 -10.59 -14.22
C LYS A 196 8.22 -11.99 -13.62
N LYS A 197 9.31 -12.33 -12.91
CA LYS A 197 9.45 -13.62 -12.23
C LYS A 197 8.38 -13.81 -11.14
N LEU A 198 7.95 -12.73 -10.46
CA LEU A 198 6.87 -12.78 -9.49
C LEU A 198 5.51 -13.08 -10.14
N ILE A 199 5.33 -12.65 -11.39
CA ILE A 199 4.10 -12.84 -12.15
C ILE A 199 4.03 -14.26 -12.73
N SER A 200 5.16 -14.80 -13.21
CA SER A 200 5.20 -16.16 -13.76
C SER A 200 4.93 -17.23 -12.71
N ASN A 201 5.11 -16.92 -11.42
CA ASN A 201 4.83 -17.81 -10.29
C ASN A 201 5.53 -19.19 -10.38
N ASN A 202 6.66 -19.27 -11.09
CA ASN A 202 7.45 -20.48 -11.28
C ASN A 202 8.53 -20.60 -10.20
N PHE A 203 8.12 -20.62 -8.94
CA PHE A 203 9.02 -20.76 -7.80
C PHE A 203 8.68 -22.04 -7.03
N PRO A 204 9.53 -23.09 -7.15
CA PRO A 204 9.33 -24.34 -6.43
C PRO A 204 9.19 -24.11 -4.93
N GLU A 205 8.20 -24.75 -4.30
CA GLU A 205 7.98 -24.70 -2.84
C GLU A 205 7.78 -23.28 -2.26
N SER A 206 7.51 -22.28 -3.12
CA SER A 206 7.21 -20.94 -2.65
C SER A 206 5.82 -20.83 -2.06
N PHE A 207 5.67 -19.92 -1.10
CA PHE A 207 4.38 -19.60 -0.52
C PHE A 207 3.61 -18.61 -1.40
N ASN A 208 2.29 -18.76 -1.40
CA ASN A 208 1.38 -17.84 -2.05
C ASN A 208 0.39 -17.26 -1.04
N GLY A 209 -0.15 -16.08 -1.35
CA GLY A 209 -1.15 -15.43 -0.52
C GLY A 209 -1.11 -13.91 -0.62
N HIS A 210 -2.02 -13.29 0.12
CA HIS A 210 -2.16 -11.84 0.15
C HIS A 210 -0.97 -11.18 0.84
N ILE A 211 -0.68 -9.96 0.40
CA ILE A 211 0.24 -9.03 1.08
C ILE A 211 -0.56 -7.82 1.52
N PRO A 212 -0.09 -7.06 2.51
CA PRO A 212 -0.75 -5.84 2.97
C PRO A 212 -0.56 -4.70 1.96
N ILE A 213 -1.13 -4.80 0.76
CA ILE A 213 -0.92 -3.85 -0.36
C ILE A 213 -1.25 -2.39 0.02
N SER A 214 -2.19 -2.18 0.95
CA SER A 214 -2.54 -0.85 1.46
C SER A 214 -1.39 -0.15 2.18
N SER A 215 -0.46 -0.88 2.82
CA SER A 215 0.73 -0.25 3.42
C SER A 215 1.69 0.26 2.34
N ILE A 216 1.86 -0.50 1.26
CA ILE A 216 2.63 -0.05 0.09
C ILE A 216 2.01 1.23 -0.49
N TYR A 217 0.69 1.28 -0.63
CA TYR A 217 0.00 2.49 -1.11
C TYR A 217 0.16 3.67 -0.16
N ALA A 218 0.21 3.42 1.16
CA ALA A 218 0.44 4.47 2.14
C ALA A 218 1.83 5.11 1.98
N PHE A 219 2.90 4.30 1.90
CA PHE A 219 4.26 4.80 1.66
C PHE A 219 4.39 5.49 0.28
N LEU A 220 3.79 4.94 -0.77
CA LEU A 220 3.77 5.58 -2.09
C LEU A 220 3.01 6.92 -2.09
N GLY A 221 1.96 7.03 -1.26
CA GLY A 221 1.21 8.27 -1.07
C GLY A 221 2.06 9.32 -0.37
N ILE A 222 2.76 8.96 0.72
CA ILE A 222 3.68 9.86 1.43
C ILE A 222 4.82 10.29 0.50
N PHE A 223 5.42 9.35 -0.25
CA PHE A 223 6.43 9.65 -1.26
C PHE A 223 5.92 10.64 -2.31
N SER A 224 4.71 10.42 -2.82
CA SER A 224 4.08 11.33 -3.78
C SER A 224 3.82 12.71 -3.19
N ALA A 225 3.45 12.79 -1.92
CA ALA A 225 3.23 14.06 -1.22
C ALA A 225 4.53 14.84 -1.04
N ILE A 226 5.64 14.16 -0.71
CA ILE A 226 6.99 14.73 -0.63
C ILE A 226 7.41 15.30 -1.99
N LEU A 227 7.24 14.54 -3.07
CA LEU A 227 7.70 14.92 -4.41
C LEU A 227 6.86 15.99 -5.11
N TYR A 228 5.56 16.07 -4.80
CA TYR A 228 4.60 16.85 -5.59
C TYR A 228 3.84 17.91 -4.80
N ASP A 229 4.36 18.29 -3.64
CA ASP A 229 3.88 19.42 -2.84
C ASP A 229 2.43 19.24 -2.34
N TYR A 230 2.20 18.15 -1.61
CA TYR A 230 0.92 17.89 -0.91
C TYR A 230 1.14 17.72 0.59
N LYS A 231 0.20 18.24 1.36
CA LYS A 231 0.21 18.14 2.82
C LYS A 231 -0.52 16.91 3.33
N TYR A 232 -1.56 16.46 2.64
CA TYR A 232 -2.42 15.38 3.12
C TYR A 232 -2.42 14.20 2.15
N VAL A 233 -2.34 12.99 2.70
CA VAL A 233 -2.59 11.73 1.99
C VAL A 233 -3.82 11.09 2.65
N VAL A 234 -4.94 11.12 1.92
CA VAL A 234 -6.25 10.71 2.43
C VAL A 234 -6.65 9.39 1.81
N VAL A 235 -6.98 8.41 2.65
CA VAL A 235 -7.53 7.12 2.22
C VAL A 235 -8.93 6.90 2.79
N SER A 236 -9.58 5.83 2.33
CA SER A 236 -11.02 5.57 2.58
C SER A 236 -11.26 4.30 3.39
N ASN A 237 -10.34 3.94 4.28
CA ASN A 237 -10.49 2.84 5.21
C ASN A 237 -11.57 3.17 6.25
N GLU A 238 -12.45 2.21 6.49
CA GLU A 238 -13.63 2.39 7.34
C GLU A 238 -13.47 1.68 8.68
N TYR A 239 -14.42 1.85 9.59
CA TYR A 239 -14.29 1.37 10.97
C TYR A 239 -14.17 -0.16 11.06
N SER A 240 -14.89 -0.91 10.23
CA SER A 240 -14.93 -2.37 10.23
C SER A 240 -13.59 -3.00 9.82
N SER A 241 -12.70 -2.22 9.19
CA SER A 241 -11.34 -2.63 8.84
C SER A 241 -10.43 -2.81 10.06
N ASN A 242 -10.91 -2.44 11.26
CA ASN A 242 -10.22 -2.70 12.53
C ASN A 242 -10.35 -4.16 12.99
N PHE A 243 -11.39 -4.87 12.59
CA PHE A 243 -11.71 -6.18 13.17
C PHE A 243 -11.01 -7.32 12.44
N GLY A 244 -10.41 -8.23 13.21
CA GLY A 244 -10.00 -9.52 12.72
C GLY A 244 -11.15 -10.51 12.72
N ASN A 245 -10.90 -11.70 12.17
CA ASN A 245 -11.91 -12.75 12.08
C ASN A 245 -11.35 -14.15 12.38
N ILE A 246 -10.05 -14.27 12.65
CA ILE A 246 -9.35 -15.54 12.85
C ILE A 246 -8.40 -15.40 14.04
N ARG A 247 -8.27 -16.44 14.87
CA ARG A 247 -7.18 -16.55 15.86
C ARG A 247 -6.12 -17.52 15.36
N TYR A 248 -4.85 -17.15 15.44
CA TYR A 248 -3.73 -18.00 15.05
C TYR A 248 -2.52 -17.75 15.97
N LEU A 249 -1.94 -18.84 16.49
CA LEU A 249 -0.78 -18.78 17.41
C LEU A 249 -0.97 -17.81 18.59
N GLY A 250 -2.19 -17.75 19.14
CA GLY A 250 -2.53 -16.90 20.30
C GLY A 250 -2.83 -15.44 19.96
N GLN A 251 -2.83 -15.04 18.69
CA GLN A 251 -3.11 -13.68 18.25
C GLN A 251 -4.34 -13.61 17.35
N GLU A 252 -5.06 -12.50 17.38
CA GLU A 252 -6.10 -12.19 16.40
C GLU A 252 -5.47 -11.74 15.09
N ILE A 253 -5.90 -12.37 13.98
CA ILE A 253 -5.46 -12.06 12.63
C ILE A 253 -6.53 -11.23 11.93
N ASN A 254 -6.14 -10.03 11.53
CA ASN A 254 -6.93 -9.14 10.68
C ASN A 254 -6.39 -9.18 9.24
N HIS A 255 -7.18 -9.72 8.29
CA HIS A 255 -6.80 -9.83 6.87
C HIS A 255 -6.64 -8.47 6.18
N GLN A 256 -7.14 -7.41 6.79
CA GLN A 256 -7.01 -6.01 6.35
C GLN A 256 -6.26 -5.17 7.38
N TRP A 257 -5.34 -5.75 8.16
CA TRP A 257 -4.64 -5.02 9.23
C TRP A 257 -4.01 -3.71 8.76
N SER A 258 -3.45 -3.63 7.54
CA SER A 258 -2.90 -2.40 6.95
C SER A 258 -3.93 -1.35 6.55
N LYS A 259 -5.20 -1.55 6.90
CA LYS A 259 -6.30 -0.57 6.82
C LYS A 259 -6.88 -0.24 8.20
N SER A 260 -6.37 -0.86 9.27
CA SER A 260 -6.81 -0.59 10.64
C SER A 260 -6.35 0.78 11.14
N GLN A 261 -6.98 1.26 12.20
CA GLN A 261 -6.57 2.45 12.94
C GLN A 261 -5.21 2.23 13.62
N GLU A 262 -4.93 0.99 14.06
CA GLU A 262 -3.62 0.63 14.62
C GLU A 262 -2.50 0.92 13.61
N PHE A 263 -2.61 0.41 12.38
CA PHE A 263 -1.64 0.68 11.33
C PHE A 263 -1.55 2.17 10.99
N GLU A 264 -2.69 2.86 10.91
CA GLU A 264 -2.73 4.29 10.60
C GLU A 264 -1.99 5.13 11.65
N SER A 265 -2.19 4.84 12.95
CA SER A 265 -1.47 5.48 14.05
C SER A 265 0.03 5.17 14.00
N LEU A 266 0.41 3.89 13.87
CA LEU A 266 1.81 3.49 13.78
C LEU A 266 2.53 4.17 12.61
N LEU A 267 1.89 4.24 11.44
CA LEU A 267 2.46 4.90 10.27
C LEU A 267 2.59 6.41 10.47
N ARG A 268 1.62 7.06 11.13
CA ARG A 268 1.67 8.49 11.40
C ARG A 268 2.81 8.83 12.35
N ASP A 269 2.95 8.07 13.43
CA ASP A 269 4.03 8.25 14.40
C ASP A 269 5.39 8.00 13.75
N TYR A 270 5.49 6.96 12.93
CA TYR A 270 6.67 6.65 12.14
C TYR A 270 7.04 7.79 11.18
N ALA A 271 6.08 8.28 10.39
CA ALA A 271 6.30 9.36 9.43
C ALA A 271 6.70 10.65 10.15
N HIS A 272 6.04 10.98 11.27
CA HIS A 272 6.40 12.13 12.09
C HIS A 272 7.84 12.05 12.60
N LYS A 273 8.31 10.87 12.99
CA LYS A 273 9.63 10.67 13.60
C LYS A 273 10.77 10.57 12.58
N TYR A 274 10.56 9.87 11.46
CA TYR A 274 11.63 9.50 10.52
C TYR A 274 11.58 10.20 9.16
N LEU A 275 10.44 10.83 8.83
CA LEU A 275 10.24 11.50 7.55
C LEU A 275 9.99 13.00 7.79
N THR A 276 8.74 13.38 8.02
CA THR A 276 8.33 14.75 8.22
C THR A 276 7.00 14.81 8.96
N SER A 277 6.85 15.77 9.87
CA SER A 277 5.58 16.09 10.54
C SER A 277 4.63 16.93 9.68
N ASP A 278 5.11 17.44 8.54
CA ASP A 278 4.35 18.36 7.69
C ASP A 278 3.47 17.64 6.67
N ILE A 279 3.55 16.30 6.60
CA ILE A 279 2.72 15.45 5.73
C ILE A 279 1.90 14.49 6.59
N ILE A 280 0.59 14.50 6.42
CA ILE A 280 -0.33 13.76 7.28
C ILE A 280 -1.06 12.68 6.46
N TYR A 281 -0.82 11.42 6.83
CA TYR A 281 -1.59 10.27 6.34
C TYR A 281 -2.74 9.95 7.30
N PHE A 282 -3.96 9.84 6.76
CA PHE A 282 -5.12 9.45 7.55
C PHE A 282 -6.25 8.89 6.71
N SER A 283 -7.21 8.24 7.37
CA SER A 283 -8.44 7.82 6.73
C SER A 283 -9.65 8.66 7.11
N LEU A 284 -10.29 9.27 6.11
CA LEU A 284 -11.46 10.12 6.33
C LEU A 284 -12.70 9.33 6.79
N LEU A 285 -12.82 8.07 6.36
CA LEU A 285 -14.00 7.25 6.65
C LEU A 285 -13.87 6.42 7.92
N ARG A 286 -12.78 6.57 8.69
CA ARG A 286 -12.57 5.86 9.96
C ARG A 286 -13.79 5.90 10.91
N PRO A 287 -14.53 7.01 11.04
CA PRO A 287 -15.69 7.06 11.94
C PRO A 287 -16.94 6.33 11.42
N PHE A 288 -16.93 5.80 10.20
CA PHE A 288 -18.10 5.23 9.55
C PHE A 288 -17.99 3.71 9.44
N TYR A 289 -19.07 3.03 9.79
CA TYR A 289 -19.30 1.66 9.36
C TYR A 289 -19.72 1.62 7.88
N GLU A 290 -19.50 0.48 7.24
CA GLU A 290 -19.82 0.28 5.83
C GLU A 290 -21.26 0.66 5.45
N ILE A 291 -22.24 0.44 6.33
CA ILE A 291 -23.65 0.77 6.07
C ILE A 291 -23.89 2.27 5.89
N ARG A 292 -23.20 3.10 6.66
CA ARG A 292 -23.26 4.56 6.51
C ARG A 292 -22.60 5.00 5.22
N ILE A 293 -21.50 4.35 4.83
CA ILE A 293 -20.80 4.63 3.56
C ILE A 293 -21.69 4.25 2.38
N ALA A 294 -22.39 3.11 2.44
CA ALA A 294 -23.37 2.70 1.43
C ALA A 294 -24.50 3.72 1.29
N LYS A 295 -25.07 4.21 2.40
CA LYS A 295 -26.09 5.27 2.41
C LYS A 295 -25.60 6.56 1.77
N LEU A 296 -24.38 7.01 2.11
CA LEU A 296 -23.79 8.21 1.51
C LEU A 296 -23.55 8.02 0.01
N PHE A 297 -23.02 6.85 -0.39
CA PHE A 297 -22.77 6.52 -1.78
C PHE A 297 -24.06 6.51 -2.63
N ALA A 298 -25.18 6.04 -2.07
CA ALA A 298 -26.50 6.09 -2.71
C ALA A 298 -26.99 7.52 -3.00
N GLY A 299 -26.37 8.55 -2.43
CA GLY A 299 -26.61 9.95 -2.83
C GLY A 299 -25.87 10.36 -4.10
N TYR A 300 -24.94 9.56 -4.63
CA TYR A 300 -24.06 9.92 -5.74
C TYR A 300 -24.33 9.11 -7.02
N SER A 301 -25.58 9.15 -7.49
CA SER A 301 -26.09 8.39 -8.64
C SER A 301 -25.24 8.47 -9.92
N LYS A 302 -24.57 9.60 -10.15
CA LYS A 302 -23.63 9.80 -11.27
C LYS A 302 -22.51 8.75 -11.35
N TYR A 303 -22.19 8.06 -10.24
CA TYR A 303 -21.13 7.04 -10.20
C TYR A 303 -21.61 5.59 -10.33
N TYR A 304 -22.91 5.31 -10.36
CA TYR A 304 -23.42 3.92 -10.32
C TYR A 304 -22.89 3.05 -11.46
N LYS A 305 -22.71 3.63 -12.65
CA LYS A 305 -22.14 2.93 -13.81
C LYS A 305 -20.61 2.91 -13.81
N ALA A 306 -19.95 3.68 -12.94
CA ALA A 306 -18.50 3.88 -12.96
C ALA A 306 -17.74 2.94 -12.03
N PHE A 307 -18.25 2.68 -10.82
CA PHE A 307 -17.52 1.94 -9.79
C PHE A 307 -17.58 0.42 -9.96
N SER A 308 -16.59 -0.28 -9.40
CA SER A 308 -16.66 -1.72 -9.13
C SER A 308 -15.81 -2.07 -7.92
N SER A 309 -16.26 -3.05 -7.15
CA SER A 309 -15.46 -3.66 -6.07
C SER A 309 -15.34 -5.18 -6.25
N CYS A 310 -15.65 -5.68 -7.45
CA CYS A 310 -15.65 -7.11 -7.72
C CYS A 310 -14.24 -7.73 -7.58
N ASN A 311 -14.11 -8.82 -6.82
CA ASN A 311 -12.84 -9.52 -6.62
C ASN A 311 -12.23 -10.06 -7.93
N SER A 312 -13.04 -10.32 -8.97
CA SER A 312 -12.53 -10.76 -10.29
C SER A 312 -11.84 -9.65 -11.08
N ARG A 313 -12.13 -8.38 -10.77
CA ARG A 313 -11.62 -7.21 -11.51
C ARG A 313 -10.20 -6.81 -11.14
N PHE A 314 -9.79 -7.05 -9.90
CA PHE A 314 -8.52 -6.56 -9.35
C PHE A 314 -7.42 -7.64 -9.28
N LYS A 315 -7.60 -8.79 -9.94
CA LYS A 315 -6.56 -9.81 -10.05
C LYS A 315 -5.48 -9.37 -11.06
N VAL A 316 -4.21 -9.61 -10.72
CA VAL A 316 -3.04 -9.26 -11.55
C VAL A 316 -2.72 -10.34 -12.58
N SER A 317 -2.94 -11.63 -12.25
CA SER A 317 -2.40 -12.78 -13.02
C SER A 317 -3.41 -13.63 -13.80
N LYS A 318 -4.72 -13.34 -13.75
CA LYS A 318 -5.73 -14.04 -14.54
C LYS A 318 -6.41 -13.11 -15.54
N GLU A 319 -6.83 -13.64 -16.69
CA GLU A 319 -7.71 -12.91 -17.61
C GLU A 319 -8.91 -12.36 -16.84
N ARG A 320 -9.11 -11.04 -16.93
CA ARG A 320 -10.22 -10.38 -16.26
C ARG A 320 -11.50 -10.74 -17.00
N THR A 321 -12.58 -10.92 -16.25
CA THR A 321 -13.90 -11.04 -16.85
C THR A 321 -14.27 -9.74 -17.57
N ASN A 322 -14.71 -9.80 -18.83
CA ASN A 322 -15.24 -8.62 -19.54
C ASN A 322 -16.43 -7.96 -18.82
N LYS A 323 -17.10 -8.71 -17.92
CA LYS A 323 -18.17 -8.18 -17.05
C LYS A 323 -17.63 -7.38 -15.86
N LYS A 324 -18.26 -6.23 -15.58
CA LYS A 324 -17.89 -5.29 -14.49
C LYS A 324 -18.10 -5.87 -13.09
N TRP A 325 -19.11 -6.72 -12.99
CA TRP A 325 -19.49 -7.49 -11.80
C TRP A 325 -19.63 -8.94 -12.22
N CYS A 326 -19.04 -9.88 -11.48
CA CYS A 326 -19.20 -11.30 -11.79
C CYS A 326 -20.53 -11.87 -11.26
N GLY A 327 -21.21 -11.16 -10.35
CA GLY A 327 -22.49 -11.58 -9.75
C GLY A 327 -22.38 -12.70 -8.71
N ILE A 328 -21.25 -13.41 -8.65
CA ILE A 328 -21.11 -14.65 -7.87
C ILE A 328 -20.09 -14.59 -6.74
N CYS A 329 -19.23 -13.56 -6.68
CA CYS A 329 -18.21 -13.48 -5.63
C CYS A 329 -18.76 -12.85 -4.33
N PRO A 330 -18.18 -13.18 -3.15
CA PRO A 330 -18.64 -12.62 -1.88
C PRO A 330 -18.70 -11.09 -1.86
N LYS A 331 -17.78 -10.41 -2.56
CA LYS A 331 -17.79 -8.94 -2.63
C LYS A 331 -18.92 -8.39 -3.52
N CYS A 332 -19.37 -9.12 -4.54
CA CYS A 332 -20.56 -8.75 -5.32
C CYS A 332 -21.82 -8.86 -4.45
N VAL A 333 -22.01 -10.00 -3.78
CA VAL A 333 -23.15 -10.23 -2.87
C VAL A 333 -23.18 -9.15 -1.79
N PHE A 334 -22.04 -8.93 -1.12
CA PHE A 334 -21.92 -7.92 -0.08
C PHE A 334 -22.30 -6.51 -0.58
N VAL A 335 -21.75 -6.06 -1.71
CA VAL A 335 -22.08 -4.72 -2.23
C VAL A 335 -23.55 -4.62 -2.63
N TYR A 336 -24.11 -5.66 -3.25
CA TYR A 336 -25.52 -5.70 -3.61
C TYR A 336 -26.39 -5.56 -2.37
N THR A 337 -26.24 -6.45 -1.38
CA THR A 337 -27.02 -6.45 -0.13
C THR A 337 -26.94 -5.10 0.59
N MET A 338 -25.75 -4.50 0.66
CA MET A 338 -25.54 -3.21 1.33
C MET A 338 -26.20 -2.04 0.59
N LEU A 339 -26.25 -2.08 -0.74
CA LEU A 339 -26.83 -1.01 -1.54
C LEU A 339 -28.35 -1.14 -1.70
N THR A 340 -28.91 -2.36 -1.71
CA THR A 340 -30.37 -2.59 -1.73
C THR A 340 -31.09 -1.94 -0.55
N ALA A 341 -30.40 -1.69 0.56
CA ALA A 341 -30.98 -0.94 1.68
C ALA A 341 -31.28 0.54 1.35
N PHE A 342 -30.74 1.08 0.26
CA PHE A 342 -30.77 2.51 -0.06
C PHE A 342 -31.05 2.85 -1.54
N LEU A 343 -30.97 1.87 -2.44
CA LEU A 343 -31.29 1.96 -3.87
C LEU A 343 -32.50 1.08 -4.16
#